data_AF-A0A529KFR0-F1
#
_entry.id   AF-A0A529KFR0-F1
#
_cell.length_a   1.000
_cell.length_b   1.000
_cell.length_c   1.000
_cell.angle_alpha   90.00
_cell.angle_beta   90.00
_cell.angle_gamma   90.00
#
_symmetry.space_group_name_H-M   'P 1'
#
loop_
_entity.id
_entity.type
_entity.pdbx_description
1 polymer ?
#
loop_
_entity_poly.entity_id
_entity_poly.type
_entity_poly.pdbx_seq_one_letter_code
_entity_poly.pdbx_strand_id
1 'polypeptide(L)'
;MVGYLVVLLLILAAAAYWIGRTRAIASVNGDVARLHSLPGQHGMFLALFAAGPALLAIVLWLLVTPGIESSIIADRFSSELSGMGIPQVEAFIRDARAMAFGGLVGFADPTKEAAAAAYKSIHTTSTWIIWAVALVLSASGFYWAYSRIAQAY
;
A
#
# COMPACT_ATOMS: atom_id res chain seq x y z
N MET A 1 -10.22 -2.91 2.36
CA MET A 1 -9.46 -2.04 3.30
C MET A 1 -8.35 -1.24 2.60
N VAL A 2 -7.51 -1.84 1.75
CA VAL A 2 -6.46 -1.11 0.97
C VAL A 2 -7.02 0.01 0.09
N GLY A 3 -8.22 -0.16 -0.49
CA GLY A 3 -8.87 0.89 -1.27
C GLY A 3 -9.05 2.21 -0.50
N TYR A 4 -9.34 2.15 0.81
CA TYR A 4 -9.46 3.35 1.65
C TYR A 4 -8.11 4.06 1.82
N LEU A 5 -7.01 3.32 1.90
CA LEU A 5 -5.66 3.88 1.96
C LEU A 5 -5.32 4.63 0.67
N VAL A 6 -5.66 4.07 -0.49
CA VAL A 6 -5.45 4.74 -1.79
C VAL A 6 -6.25 6.04 -1.85
N VAL A 7 -7.53 6.02 -1.46
CA VAL A 7 -8.35 7.25 -1.42
C VAL A 7 -7.76 8.28 -0.45
N LEU A 8 -7.32 7.87 0.74
CA LEU A 8 -6.65 8.75 1.69
C LEU A 8 -5.39 9.39 1.08
N LEU A 9 -4.54 8.61 0.42
CA LEU A 9 -3.33 9.13 -0.22
C LEU A 9 -3.64 10.12 -1.35
N LEU A 10 -4.72 9.92 -2.11
CA LEU A 10 -5.17 10.88 -3.13
C LEU A 10 -5.66 12.19 -2.50
N ILE A 11 -6.38 12.11 -1.37
CA ILE A 11 -6.78 13.30 -0.60
C ILE A 11 -5.55 14.04 -0.08
N LEU A 12 -4.57 13.32 0.48
CA LEU A 12 -3.31 13.90 0.94
C LEU A 12 -2.52 14.53 -0.20
N ALA A 13 -2.49 13.91 -1.38
CA ALA A 13 -1.86 14.48 -2.58
C ALA A 13 -2.52 15.79 -3.00
N ALA A 14 -3.86 15.83 -3.01
CA ALA A 14 -4.61 17.05 -3.33
C ALA A 14 -4.34 18.17 -2.30
N ALA A 15 -4.33 17.84 -1.01
CA ALA A 15 -3.98 18.80 0.04
C ALA A 15 -2.53 19.31 -0.09
N ALA A 16 -1.60 18.39 -0.33
CA ALA A 16 -0.18 18.69 -0.57
C ALA A 16 0.02 19.61 -1.79
N TYR A 17 -0.77 19.45 -2.86
CA TYR A 17 -0.73 20.34 -4.01
C TYR A 17 -1.03 21.80 -3.61
N TRP A 18 -2.12 22.01 -2.87
CA TRP A 18 -2.50 23.36 -2.42
C TRP A 18 -1.46 23.95 -1.47
N ILE A 19 -0.95 23.15 -0.52
CA ILE A 19 0.09 23.58 0.43
C ILE A 19 1.40 23.95 -0.29
N GLY A 20 1.83 23.15 -1.28
CA GLY A 20 3.06 23.42 -2.02
C GLY A 20 2.95 24.69 -2.86
N ARG A 21 1.78 24.89 -3.51
CA ARG A 21 1.48 26.09 -4.28
C ARG A 21 1.49 27.34 -3.41
N THR A 22 0.80 27.33 -2.26
CA THR A 22 0.72 28.50 -1.36
C THR A 22 2.07 28.83 -0.75
N ARG A 23 2.85 27.81 -0.36
CA ARG A 23 4.22 28.01 0.14
C ARG A 23 5.13 28.65 -0.89
N ALA A 24 5.07 28.21 -2.16
CA ALA A 24 5.88 28.81 -3.22
C ALA A 24 5.56 30.30 -3.40
N ILE A 25 4.29 30.68 -3.42
CA ILE A 25 3.87 32.09 -3.52
C ILE A 25 4.34 32.90 -2.31
N ALA A 26 4.21 32.34 -1.10
CA ALA A 26 4.66 32.99 0.13
C ALA A 26 6.18 33.19 0.16
N SER A 27 6.97 32.27 -0.42
CA SER A 27 8.44 32.38 -0.46
C SER A 27 8.96 33.60 -1.22
N VAL A 28 8.16 34.14 -2.14
CA VAL A 28 8.48 35.35 -2.93
C VAL A 28 7.62 36.56 -2.52
N ASN A 29 7.00 36.54 -1.34
CA ASN A 29 6.09 37.58 -0.85
C ASN A 29 4.96 37.94 -1.84
N GLY A 30 4.49 36.97 -2.64
CA GLY A 30 3.46 37.18 -3.65
C GLY A 30 3.95 37.63 -5.03
N ASP A 31 5.23 37.99 -5.18
CA ASP A 31 5.82 38.37 -6.47
C ASP A 31 6.18 37.12 -7.30
N VAL A 32 5.16 36.51 -7.91
CA VAL A 32 5.27 35.26 -8.68
C VAL A 32 6.29 35.36 -9.82
N ALA A 33 6.60 36.56 -10.33
CA ALA A 33 7.59 36.76 -11.38
C ALA A 33 9.03 36.40 -10.93
N ARG A 34 9.28 36.37 -9.61
CA ARG A 34 10.56 35.95 -9.03
C ARG A 34 10.71 34.43 -8.92
N LEU A 35 9.66 33.66 -9.15
CA LEU A 35 9.75 32.20 -9.15
C LEU A 35 10.34 31.69 -10.47
N HIS A 36 11.37 30.86 -10.38
CA HIS A 36 11.93 30.13 -11.53
C HIS A 36 10.96 29.10 -12.16
N SER A 37 9.87 28.77 -11.48
CA SER A 37 8.85 27.83 -11.96
C SER A 37 7.47 28.24 -11.46
N LEU A 38 6.44 27.96 -12.26
CA LEU A 38 5.06 28.31 -11.93
C LEU A 38 4.67 27.74 -10.54
N PRO A 39 3.88 28.47 -9.73
CA PRO A 39 3.43 27.99 -8.41
C PRO A 39 2.77 26.60 -8.44
N GLY A 40 2.07 26.28 -9.52
CA GLY A 40 1.46 24.96 -9.71
C GLY A 40 2.47 23.80 -9.78
N GLN A 41 3.68 24.05 -10.30
CA GLN A 41 4.73 23.02 -10.36
C GLN A 41 5.25 22.66 -8.98
N HIS A 42 5.35 23.63 -8.06
CA HIS A 42 5.72 23.38 -6.66
C HIS A 42 4.63 22.61 -5.90
N GLY A 43 3.36 22.89 -6.20
CA GLY A 43 2.24 22.08 -5.71
C GLY A 43 2.33 20.63 -6.22
N MET A 44 2.51 20.44 -7.52
CA MET A 44 2.61 19.10 -8.11
C MET A 44 3.81 18.33 -7.57
N PHE A 45 4.96 18.98 -7.44
CA PHE A 45 6.15 18.41 -6.80
C PHE A 45 5.85 17.91 -5.38
N LEU A 46 5.21 18.72 -4.54
CA LEU A 46 4.87 18.31 -3.18
C LEU A 46 3.87 17.14 -3.16
N ALA A 47 2.85 17.19 -4.02
CA ALA A 47 1.85 16.13 -4.15
C ALA A 47 2.48 14.79 -4.59
N LEU A 48 3.37 14.83 -5.57
CA LEU A 48 4.06 13.64 -6.09
C LEU A 48 4.93 12.98 -5.03
N PHE A 49 5.68 13.75 -4.24
CA PHE A 49 6.49 13.18 -3.17
C PHE A 49 5.67 12.78 -1.95
N ALA A 50 4.55 13.45 -1.67
CA ALA A 50 3.66 13.10 -0.57
C ALA A 50 2.88 11.79 -0.80
N ALA A 51 2.54 11.44 -2.05
CA ALA A 51 1.75 10.23 -2.32
C ALA A 51 2.46 9.19 -3.20
N GLY A 52 3.32 9.61 -4.12
CA GLY A 52 3.97 8.74 -5.10
C GLY A 52 4.74 7.56 -4.48
N PRO A 53 5.66 7.79 -3.53
CA PRO A 53 6.40 6.69 -2.88
C PRO A 53 5.48 5.69 -2.17
N ALA A 54 4.42 6.17 -1.51
CA ALA A 54 3.44 5.34 -0.81
C ALA A 54 2.59 4.52 -1.80
N LEU A 55 2.14 5.12 -2.91
CA LEU A 55 1.41 4.44 -3.97
C LEU A 55 2.27 3.36 -4.64
N LEU A 56 3.55 3.65 -4.89
CA LEU A 56 4.49 2.67 -5.43
C LEU A 56 4.66 1.49 -4.47
N ALA A 57 4.82 1.76 -3.17
CA ALA A 57 4.90 0.70 -2.16
C ALA A 57 3.64 -0.17 -2.14
N ILE A 58 2.44 0.41 -2.27
CA ILE A 58 1.19 -0.36 -2.35
C ILE A 58 1.17 -1.26 -3.60
N VAL A 59 1.59 -0.77 -4.77
CA VAL A 59 1.66 -1.58 -5.98
C VAL A 59 2.59 -2.78 -5.78
N LEU A 60 3.80 -2.55 -5.28
CA LEU A 60 4.76 -3.61 -4.99
C LEU A 60 4.21 -4.60 -3.95
N TRP A 61 3.56 -4.08 -2.91
CA TRP A 61 2.93 -4.89 -1.86
C TRP A 61 1.87 -5.83 -2.44
N LEU A 62 0.99 -5.32 -3.31
CA LEU A 62 -0.08 -6.11 -3.93
C LEU A 62 0.45 -7.21 -4.85
N LEU A 63 1.61 -7.01 -5.48
CA LEU A 63 2.25 -8.01 -6.34
C LEU A 63 2.91 -9.13 -5.51
N VAL A 64 3.54 -8.78 -4.40
CA VAL A 64 4.37 -9.73 -3.62
C VAL A 64 3.56 -10.49 -2.55
N THR A 65 2.60 -9.81 -1.92
CA THR A 65 1.86 -10.35 -0.76
C THR A 65 1.16 -11.69 -1.01
N PRO A 66 0.46 -11.94 -2.13
CA PRO A 66 -0.23 -13.21 -2.34
C PRO A 66 0.69 -14.44 -2.34
N GLY A 67 1.92 -14.28 -2.84
CA GLY A 67 2.93 -15.33 -2.83
C GLY A 67 3.45 -15.59 -1.42
N ILE A 68 3.77 -14.52 -0.68
CA ILE A 68 4.21 -14.61 0.72
C ILE A 68 3.13 -15.27 1.58
N GLU A 69 1.88 -14.81 1.52
CA GLU A 69 0.76 -15.37 2.28
C GLU A 69 0.60 -16.87 1.99
N SER A 70 0.68 -17.28 0.73
CA SER A 70 0.60 -18.69 0.34
C SER A 70 1.76 -19.52 0.86
N SER A 71 2.98 -18.99 0.86
CA SER A 71 4.15 -19.68 1.41
C SER A 71 4.04 -19.87 2.93
N ILE A 72 3.54 -18.87 3.66
CA ILE A 72 3.33 -18.96 5.12
C ILE A 72 2.28 -20.02 5.45
N ILE A 73 1.22 -20.12 4.65
CA ILE A 73 0.18 -21.13 4.86
C ILE A 73 0.72 -22.53 4.52
N ALA A 74 1.45 -22.69 3.42
CA ALA A 74 2.05 -23.97 3.07
C ALA A 74 3.00 -24.49 4.17
N ASP A 75 3.79 -23.59 4.76
CA ASP A 75 4.69 -23.91 5.87
C ASP A 75 3.92 -24.24 7.17
N ARG A 76 2.91 -23.42 7.53
CA ARG A 76 2.12 -23.63 8.75
C ARG A 76 1.33 -24.94 8.75
N PHE A 77 0.89 -25.41 7.60
CA PHE A 77 0.09 -26.65 7.44
C PHE A 77 0.93 -27.80 6.84
N SER A 78 2.26 -27.74 6.95
CA SER A 78 3.14 -28.71 6.31
C SER A 78 2.88 -30.15 6.77
N SER A 79 2.47 -30.36 8.02
CA SER A 79 2.12 -31.67 8.58
C SER A 79 0.90 -32.29 7.93
N GLU A 80 -0.13 -31.49 7.67
CA GLU A 80 -1.40 -31.90 7.05
C GLU A 80 -1.22 -32.11 5.56
N LEU A 81 -0.35 -31.32 4.94
CA LEU A 81 0.01 -31.43 3.53
C LEU A 81 1.04 -32.56 3.26
N SER A 82 1.64 -33.12 4.32
CA SER A 82 2.62 -34.21 4.19
C SER A 82 1.97 -35.44 3.58
N GLY A 83 2.49 -35.88 2.43
CA GLY A 83 1.95 -37.01 1.67
C GLY A 83 0.94 -36.63 0.58
N MET A 84 0.57 -35.35 0.47
CA MET A 84 -0.11 -34.84 -0.71
C MET A 84 0.88 -34.63 -1.87
N GLY A 85 0.45 -34.93 -3.09
CA GLY A 85 1.16 -34.52 -4.30
C GLY A 85 0.96 -33.03 -4.58
N ILE A 86 1.85 -32.46 -5.41
CA ILE A 86 1.87 -31.02 -5.74
C ILE A 86 0.48 -30.49 -6.16
N PRO A 87 -0.27 -31.16 -7.07
CA PRO A 87 -1.58 -30.66 -7.48
C PRO A 87 -2.61 -30.61 -6.35
N GLN A 88 -2.51 -31.51 -5.37
CA GLN A 88 -3.42 -31.51 -4.22
C GLN A 88 -3.08 -30.38 -3.23
N VAL A 89 -1.80 -30.09 -3.02
CA VAL A 89 -1.35 -28.95 -2.20
C VAL A 89 -1.80 -27.63 -2.81
N GLU A 90 -1.61 -27.44 -4.12
CA GLU A 90 -2.07 -26.24 -4.83
C GLU A 90 -3.58 -26.07 -4.75
N ALA A 91 -4.33 -27.16 -4.92
CA ALA A 91 -5.78 -27.16 -4.76
C ALA A 91 -6.22 -26.79 -3.33
N PHE A 92 -5.54 -27.33 -2.31
CA PHE A 92 -5.80 -27.00 -0.91
C PHE A 92 -5.59 -25.51 -0.63
N ILE A 93 -4.44 -24.96 -1.04
CA ILE A 93 -4.08 -23.55 -0.86
C ILE A 93 -5.08 -22.63 -1.55
N ARG A 94 -5.45 -22.97 -2.80
CA ARG A 94 -6.45 -22.22 -3.57
C ARG A 94 -7.82 -22.23 -2.89
N ASP A 95 -8.27 -23.40 -2.44
CA ASP A 95 -9.57 -23.55 -1.79
C ASP A 95 -9.62 -22.81 -0.44
N ALA A 96 -8.56 -22.90 0.37
CA ALA A 96 -8.44 -22.17 1.63
C ALA A 96 -8.46 -20.65 1.40
N ARG A 97 -7.76 -20.16 0.36
CA ARG A 97 -7.79 -18.74 -0.03
C ARG A 97 -9.17 -18.32 -0.52
N ALA A 98 -9.83 -19.14 -1.34
CA ALA A 98 -11.18 -18.87 -1.80
C ALA A 98 -12.14 -18.75 -0.60
N MET A 99 -12.11 -19.71 0.31
CA MET A 99 -12.92 -19.70 1.53
C MET A 99 -12.67 -18.46 2.41
N ALA A 100 -11.41 -18.04 2.56
CA ALA A 100 -11.05 -16.86 3.36
C ALA A 100 -11.64 -15.54 2.82
N PHE A 101 -11.81 -15.43 1.50
CA PHE A 101 -12.18 -14.19 0.81
C PHE A 101 -13.52 -14.28 0.04
N GLY A 102 -14.35 -15.28 0.34
CA GLY A 102 -15.72 -15.39 -0.21
C GLY A 102 -15.81 -15.96 -1.63
N GLY A 103 -14.82 -16.73 -2.07
CA GLY A 103 -14.84 -17.51 -3.31
C GLY A 103 -15.57 -18.84 -3.17
N LEU A 104 -15.86 -19.48 -4.31
CA LEU A 104 -16.52 -20.79 -4.36
C LEU A 104 -15.55 -21.91 -3.96
N VAL A 105 -16.02 -22.83 -3.13
CA VAL A 105 -15.24 -23.98 -2.65
C VAL A 105 -16.00 -25.27 -2.99
N GLY A 106 -15.29 -26.31 -3.46
CA GLY A 106 -15.92 -27.57 -3.87
C GLY A 106 -16.41 -28.42 -2.69
N PHE A 107 -15.59 -28.55 -1.63
CA PHE A 107 -15.91 -29.29 -0.42
C PHE A 107 -15.22 -28.64 0.79
N ALA A 108 -16.01 -28.39 1.85
CA ALA A 108 -15.51 -27.88 3.13
C ALA A 108 -14.96 -29.03 3.99
N ASP A 109 -13.83 -28.78 4.62
CA ASP A 109 -13.11 -29.68 5.53
C ASP A 109 -12.62 -28.81 6.70
N PRO A 110 -12.72 -29.26 7.96
CA PRO A 110 -12.16 -28.58 9.13
C PRO A 110 -10.74 -28.03 8.91
N THR A 111 -9.89 -28.75 8.19
CA THR A 111 -8.51 -28.36 7.90
C THR A 111 -8.45 -27.14 6.96
N LYS A 112 -9.32 -27.10 5.95
CA LYS A 112 -9.44 -25.96 5.02
C LYS A 112 -10.03 -24.74 5.71
N GLU A 113 -10.96 -24.93 6.64
CA GLU A 113 -11.53 -23.85 7.45
C GLU A 113 -10.47 -23.22 8.36
N ALA A 114 -9.65 -24.06 9.01
CA ALA A 114 -8.51 -23.59 9.80
C ALA A 114 -7.49 -22.80 8.95
N ALA A 115 -7.17 -23.30 7.76
CA ALA A 115 -6.29 -22.60 6.82
C ALA A 115 -6.89 -21.27 6.33
N ALA A 116 -8.19 -21.22 6.06
CA ALA A 116 -8.89 -20.01 5.67
C ALA A 116 -8.87 -18.94 6.78
N ALA A 117 -9.09 -19.35 8.04
CA ALA A 117 -8.99 -18.46 9.19
C ALA A 117 -7.56 -17.90 9.36
N ALA A 118 -6.55 -18.75 9.19
CA ALA A 118 -5.15 -18.32 9.20
C ALA A 118 -4.85 -17.33 8.07
N TYR A 119 -5.31 -17.59 6.85
CA TYR A 119 -5.20 -16.66 5.72
C TYR A 119 -5.78 -15.28 6.04
N LYS A 120 -6.98 -15.24 6.62
CA LYS A 120 -7.65 -13.97 6.97
C LYS A 120 -6.86 -13.20 8.03
N SER A 121 -6.31 -13.88 9.03
CA SER A 121 -5.50 -13.26 10.08
C SER A 121 -4.18 -12.69 9.52
N ILE A 122 -3.48 -13.47 8.70
CA ILE A 122 -2.24 -13.04 8.05
C ILE A 122 -2.51 -11.84 7.13
N HIS A 123 -3.56 -11.92 6.31
CA HIS A 123 -3.95 -10.84 5.40
C HIS A 123 -4.32 -9.55 6.15
N THR A 124 -5.02 -9.68 7.27
CA THR A 124 -5.36 -8.53 8.14
C THR A 124 -4.11 -7.87 8.68
N THR A 125 -3.15 -8.67 9.16
CA THR A 125 -1.86 -8.17 9.67
C THR A 125 -1.05 -7.51 8.57
N SER A 126 -0.92 -8.17 7.41
CA SER A 126 -0.29 -7.64 6.20
C SER A 126 -0.88 -6.28 5.80
N THR A 127 -2.21 -6.15 5.86
CA THR A 127 -2.89 -4.88 5.59
C THR A 127 -2.44 -3.78 6.57
N TRP A 128 -2.41 -4.03 7.88
CA TRP A 128 -1.94 -3.02 8.84
C TRP A 128 -0.47 -2.61 8.61
N ILE A 129 0.38 -3.54 8.20
CA ILE A 129 1.77 -3.25 7.86
C ILE A 129 1.86 -2.27 6.68
N ILE A 130 1.16 -2.52 5.57
CA ILE A 130 1.20 -1.60 4.42
C ILE A 130 0.59 -0.24 4.75
N TRP A 131 -0.41 -0.17 5.64
CA TRP A 131 -0.91 1.11 6.15
C TRP A 131 0.19 1.90 6.86
N ALA A 132 0.91 1.27 7.79
CA ALA A 132 2.00 1.92 8.51
C ALA A 132 3.12 2.38 7.56
N VAL A 133 3.56 1.50 6.65
CA VAL A 133 4.61 1.81 5.67
C VAL A 133 4.20 2.95 4.75
N ALA A 134 2.99 2.91 4.19
CA ALA A 134 2.50 3.94 3.29
C ALA A 134 2.38 5.31 3.98
N LEU A 135 1.91 5.35 5.23
CA LEU A 135 1.80 6.59 6.00
C LEU A 135 3.18 7.19 6.32
N VAL A 136 4.15 6.34 6.69
CA VAL A 136 5.53 6.79 6.95
C VAL A 136 6.17 7.33 5.67
N LEU A 137 6.04 6.63 4.55
CA LEU A 137 6.57 7.09 3.26
C LEU A 137 5.90 8.40 2.82
N SER A 138 4.59 8.51 3.00
CA SER A 138 3.83 9.72 2.66
C SER A 138 4.28 10.93 3.50
N ALA A 139 4.37 10.77 4.82
CA ALA A 139 4.83 11.82 5.72
C ALA A 139 6.28 12.23 5.43
N SER A 140 7.17 11.26 5.20
CA SER A 140 8.58 11.50 4.91
C SER A 140 8.77 12.22 3.58
N GLY A 141 8.06 11.78 2.53
CA GLY A 141 8.09 12.39 1.21
C GLY A 141 7.51 13.81 1.22
N PHE A 142 6.39 14.01 1.92
CA PHE A 142 5.85 15.35 2.16
C PHE A 142 6.86 16.25 2.86
N TYR A 143 7.43 15.81 3.99
CA TYR A 143 8.38 16.61 4.77
C TYR A 143 9.62 17.00 3.94
N TRP A 144 10.20 16.02 3.24
CA TRP A 144 11.36 16.24 2.38
C TRP A 144 11.06 17.23 1.26
N ALA A 145 9.99 17.03 0.50
CA ALA A 145 9.65 17.92 -0.61
C ALA A 145 9.23 19.31 -0.11
N TYR A 146 8.50 19.38 1.01
CA TYR A 146 8.10 20.64 1.62
C TYR A 146 9.34 21.47 1.98
N SER A 147 10.35 20.86 2.61
CA SER A 147 11.60 21.54 2.99
C SER A 147 12.36 22.17 1.80
N ARG A 148 12.14 21.67 0.58
CA ARG A 148 12.82 22.13 -0.64
C ARG A 148 12.16 23.34 -1.32
N ILE A 149 10.90 23.68 -1.01
CA ILE A 149 10.10 24.69 -1.74
C ILE A 149 10.53 26.16 -1.49
N ALA A 150 11.62 26.43 -0.75
CA ALA A 150 12.07 27.82 -0.52
C ALA A 150 13.60 27.97 -0.39
N GLN A 151 14.38 26.96 -0.78
CA GLN A 151 15.85 26.99 -0.66
C GLN A 151 16.57 27.42 -1.96
N ALA A 152 15.87 27.91 -2.97
CA ALA A 152 16.52 28.56 -4.10
C ALA A 152 16.85 30.01 -3.69
N TYR A 153 18.14 30.25 -3.50
CA TYR A 153 18.80 31.52 -3.15
C TYR A 153 18.37 32.69 -4.04
#